data_AF-A0A1V5F9T4-F1
#
_entry.id   AF-A0A1V5F9T4-F1
#
_cell.length_a   1.000
_cell.length_b   1.000
_cell.length_c   1.000
_cell.angle_alpha   90.00
_cell.angle_beta   90.00
_cell.angle_gamma   90.00
#
_symmetry.space_group_name_H-M   'P 1'
#
loop_
_entity.id
_entity.type
_entity.pdbx_description
1 polymer ?
#
loop_
_entity_poly.entity_id
_entity_poly.type
_entity_poly.pdbx_seq_one_letter_code
_entity_poly.pdbx_strand_id
1 'polypeptide(L)'
;MRQRSILTADGFERHELELVVQNQSEQFLKLVLPRKRETIEIHEIRIAGRLVKPVFRQEDGQDALLVPLIRTGLLEPEATVRVVYSAQTGDKFGGSGKRVYAMPRVLGGAPVAESAMVLMLPREYRYDDFEGSMKRAELTDLEVDEAMRESKRIEKISEAVLLAEGQTQQIALGRLMDRQSQVEKKMKAAESISMSQKRAFFSNRLLDYSDEEAQLEERLTEERYRNLGIIQESNEAIRLNLDSLSQIVSQQQVQQAAQIAVPQAIALPSPPPPSAAAEAPPLEFPRQGEAFVFRQFQGAGTVEFEYKALAKLETRKDWLWIAGGAALLWLLALAGPWALASRRRTVLIGLALCLALIVFKVAADAAILGSAALLSYLLLSWKRAASAGQG
;
A
#
# COMPACT_ATOMS: atom_id res chain seq x y z
N MET A 1 8.29 -14.22 0.41
CA MET A 1 8.51 -13.27 1.51
C MET A 1 7.92 -11.94 1.10
N ARG A 2 7.15 -11.29 1.97
CA ARG A 2 6.54 -9.98 1.74
C ARG A 2 6.86 -9.08 2.91
N GLN A 3 7.27 -7.85 2.62
CA GLN A 3 7.51 -6.85 3.65
C GLN A 3 6.74 -5.58 3.32
N ARG A 4 5.99 -5.08 4.29
CA ARG A 4 5.47 -3.72 4.27
C ARG A 4 6.33 -2.89 5.20
N SER A 5 6.79 -1.75 4.71
CA SER A 5 7.65 -0.83 5.45
C SER A 5 7.07 0.57 5.37
N ILE A 6 6.87 1.20 6.53
CA ILE A 6 6.39 2.57 6.66
C ILE A 6 7.55 3.39 7.20
N LEU A 7 8.01 4.35 6.41
CA LEU A 7 9.08 5.26 6.79
C LEU A 7 8.46 6.60 7.13
N THR A 8 8.98 7.22 8.18
CA THR A 8 8.59 8.55 8.63
C THR A 8 9.74 9.53 8.40
N ALA A 9 9.43 10.82 8.28
CA ALA A 9 10.43 11.85 7.99
C ALA A 9 11.50 11.97 9.10
N ASP A 10 11.14 11.63 10.35
CA ASP A 10 12.02 11.60 11.52
C ASP A 10 12.90 10.34 11.62
N GLY A 11 12.88 9.47 10.61
CA GLY A 11 13.77 8.30 10.54
C GLY A 11 13.29 7.12 11.38
N PHE A 12 12.03 7.11 11.79
CA PHE A 12 11.38 5.95 12.39
C PHE A 12 10.82 5.04 11.29
N GLU A 13 11.06 3.74 11.41
CA GLU A 13 10.65 2.74 10.45
C GLU A 13 9.75 1.71 11.15
N ARG A 14 8.63 1.36 10.52
CA ARG A 14 7.72 0.30 10.98
C ARG A 14 7.60 -0.77 9.93
N HIS A 15 7.70 -2.02 10.34
CA HIS A 15 7.80 -3.16 9.45
C HIS A 15 6.81 -4.25 9.81
N GLU A 16 6.22 -4.79 8.77
CA GLU A 16 5.39 -5.98 8.82
C GLU A 16 5.94 -6.95 7.77
N LEU A 17 6.57 -8.01 8.25
CA LEU A 17 7.17 -9.05 7.43
C LEU A 17 6.29 -10.30 7.49
N GLU A 18 5.93 -10.83 6.33
CA GLU A 18 5.19 -12.07 6.19
C GLU A 18 6.00 -13.05 5.33
N LEU A 19 6.22 -14.24 5.83
CA LEU A 19 6.91 -15.32 5.14
C LEU A 19 6.01 -16.54 5.10
N VAL A 20 5.80 -17.07 3.90
CA VAL A 20 5.25 -18.42 3.73
C VAL A 20 6.44 -19.34 3.59
N VAL A 21 6.59 -20.24 4.57
CA VAL A 21 7.72 -21.16 4.66
C VAL A 21 7.19 -22.57 4.46
N GLN A 22 7.72 -23.27 3.47
CA GLN A 22 7.51 -24.71 3.35
C GLN A 22 8.25 -25.40 4.49
N ASN A 23 7.55 -26.30 5.18
CA ASN A 23 8.09 -27.01 6.34
C ASN A 23 9.26 -27.92 5.91
N GLN A 24 10.45 -27.34 5.89
CA GLN A 24 11.70 -28.07 5.81
C GLN A 24 12.04 -28.56 7.22
N SER A 25 12.83 -29.62 7.35
CA SER A 25 13.16 -30.30 8.61
C SER A 25 13.82 -29.42 9.70
N GLU A 26 13.90 -28.11 9.50
CA GLU A 26 14.47 -27.12 10.39
C GLU A 26 13.55 -26.80 11.56
N GLN A 27 14.16 -26.57 12.72
CA GLN A 27 13.42 -26.21 13.95
C GLN A 27 13.21 -24.70 14.08
N PHE A 28 14.01 -23.90 13.39
CA PHE A 28 13.99 -22.44 13.47
C PHE A 28 14.25 -21.83 12.11
N LEU A 29 13.42 -20.87 11.73
CA LEU A 29 13.73 -19.93 10.67
C LEU A 29 14.67 -18.86 11.22
N LYS A 30 15.84 -18.72 10.61
CA LYS A 30 16.87 -17.76 11.00
C LYS A 30 16.76 -16.51 10.11
N LEU A 31 16.40 -15.38 10.70
CA LEU A 31 16.21 -14.11 9.99
C LEU A 31 17.21 -13.06 10.44
N VAL A 32 17.97 -12.48 9.51
CA VAL A 32 18.79 -11.29 9.76
C VAL A 32 18.00 -10.07 9.33
N LEU A 33 17.66 -9.22 10.29
CA LEU A 33 16.98 -7.96 10.04
C LEU A 33 17.98 -6.91 9.50
N PRO A 34 17.55 -5.98 8.63
CA PRO A 34 18.44 -5.05 7.94
C PRO A 34 19.04 -3.97 8.87
N ARG A 35 18.55 -3.86 10.11
CA ARG A 35 19.00 -2.88 11.11
C ARG A 35 19.72 -3.58 12.25
N LYS A 36 20.54 -2.83 13.00
CA LYS A 36 21.24 -3.34 14.19
C LYS A 36 20.21 -3.74 15.24
N ARG A 37 20.47 -4.82 15.96
CA ARG A 37 19.57 -5.34 17.01
C ARG A 37 19.17 -4.27 18.03
N GLU A 38 20.12 -3.44 18.45
CA GLU A 38 19.91 -2.38 19.46
C GLU A 38 18.88 -1.32 19.04
N THR A 39 18.66 -1.14 17.73
CA THR A 39 17.70 -0.16 17.21
C THR A 39 16.35 -0.76 16.88
N ILE A 40 16.18 -2.07 17.07
CA ILE A 40 14.98 -2.83 16.71
C ILE A 40 14.14 -3.13 17.95
N GLU A 41 12.85 -2.86 17.85
CA GLU A 41 11.84 -3.29 18.81
C GLU A 41 10.88 -4.27 18.11
N ILE A 42 10.82 -5.52 18.60
CA ILE A 42 9.88 -6.52 18.09
C ILE A 42 8.56 -6.39 18.84
N HIS A 43 7.48 -6.09 18.10
CA HIS A 43 6.13 -5.97 18.65
C HIS A 43 5.40 -7.31 18.67
N GLU A 44 5.52 -8.07 17.58
CA GLU A 44 4.74 -9.30 17.40
C GLU A 44 5.50 -10.31 16.55
N ILE A 45 5.46 -11.58 16.94
CA ILE A 45 5.81 -12.70 16.05
C ILE A 45 4.67 -13.71 16.10
N ARG A 46 4.10 -14.04 14.94
CA ARG A 46 3.08 -15.08 14.80
C ARG A 46 3.52 -16.18 13.87
N ILE A 47 3.15 -17.41 14.21
CA ILE A 47 3.46 -18.61 13.43
C ILE A 47 2.17 -19.42 13.34
N ALA A 48 1.65 -19.53 12.11
CA ALA A 48 0.32 -20.11 11.87
C ALA A 48 -0.75 -19.54 12.83
N GLY A 49 -0.75 -18.21 13.00
CA GLY A 49 -1.68 -17.45 13.86
C GLY A 49 -1.25 -17.33 15.33
N ARG A 50 -0.40 -18.23 15.83
CA ARG A 50 -0.01 -18.31 17.24
C ARG A 50 1.09 -17.33 17.59
N LEU A 51 0.92 -16.56 18.66
CA LEU A 51 1.94 -15.63 19.17
C LEU A 51 3.13 -16.38 19.77
N VAL A 52 4.35 -15.93 19.44
CA VAL A 52 5.60 -16.52 19.90
C VAL A 52 6.55 -15.44 20.40
N LYS A 53 7.38 -15.78 21.40
CA LYS A 53 8.37 -14.86 21.94
C LYS A 53 9.56 -14.70 20.98
N PRO A 54 10.04 -13.47 20.76
CA PRO A 54 11.25 -13.23 19.97
C PRO A 54 12.49 -13.77 20.68
N VAL A 55 13.37 -14.43 19.92
CA VAL A 55 14.67 -14.90 20.40
C VAL A 55 15.74 -14.45 19.42
N PHE A 56 16.69 -13.66 19.89
CA PHE A 56 17.88 -13.29 19.11
C PHE A 56 19.07 -14.14 19.53
N ARG A 57 19.85 -14.61 18.55
CA ARG A 57 21.11 -15.33 18.76
C ARG A 57 22.11 -14.93 17.68
N GLN A 58 23.40 -14.93 18.01
CA GLN A 58 24.42 -14.83 16.97
C GLN A 58 24.48 -16.12 16.14
N GLU A 59 24.33 -15.98 14.83
CA GLU A 59 24.48 -17.02 13.81
C GLU A 59 25.39 -16.46 12.73
N ASP A 60 26.44 -17.20 12.35
CA ASP A 60 27.43 -16.77 11.33
C ASP A 60 28.01 -15.36 11.57
N GLY A 61 28.16 -14.97 12.85
CA GLY A 61 28.67 -13.65 13.26
C GLY A 61 27.67 -12.50 13.14
N GLN A 62 26.39 -12.78 12.86
CA GLN A 62 25.32 -11.79 12.74
C GLN A 62 24.23 -12.05 13.78
N ASP A 63 23.59 -10.98 14.28
CA ASP A 63 22.41 -11.11 15.14
C ASP A 63 21.22 -11.60 14.31
N ALA A 64 20.84 -12.86 14.48
CA ALA A 64 19.71 -13.49 13.82
C ALA A 64 18.53 -13.62 14.79
N LEU A 65 17.35 -13.23 14.31
CA LEU A 65 16.07 -13.55 14.91
C LEU A 65 15.72 -15.00 14.61
N LEU A 66 15.60 -15.81 15.66
CA LEU A 66 15.19 -17.20 15.59
C LEU A 66 13.68 -17.30 15.77
N VAL A 67 13.00 -17.74 14.72
CA VAL A 67 11.55 -17.95 14.71
C VAL A 67 11.26 -19.45 14.70
N PRO A 68 10.69 -20.05 15.76
CA PRO A 68 10.55 -21.50 15.86
C PRO A 68 9.53 -22.02 14.86
N LEU A 69 9.95 -22.90 13.96
CA LEU A 69 9.03 -23.51 12.99
C LEU A 69 8.23 -24.62 13.68
N ILE A 70 6.91 -24.45 13.71
CA ILE A 70 5.99 -25.45 14.23
C ILE A 70 5.56 -26.31 13.04
N ARG A 71 5.63 -27.63 13.18
CA ARG A 71 5.04 -28.53 12.20
C ARG A 71 3.52 -28.34 12.22
N THR A 72 3.04 -27.62 11.23
CA THR A 72 1.62 -27.57 10.87
C THR A 72 1.24 -28.96 10.32
N GLY A 73 0.03 -29.45 10.64
CA GLY A 73 -0.37 -30.84 10.36
C GLY A 73 -0.35 -31.18 8.86
N LEU A 74 -0.66 -32.43 8.50
CA LEU A 74 -0.64 -32.94 7.10
C LEU A 74 -1.41 -32.06 6.09
N LEU A 75 -2.42 -31.32 6.53
CA LEU A 75 -3.26 -30.44 5.70
C LEU A 75 -2.69 -29.03 5.51
N GLU A 76 -1.58 -28.71 6.17
CA GLU A 76 -0.93 -27.41 6.14
C GLU A 76 0.58 -27.59 5.99
N PRO A 77 1.10 -27.93 4.80
CA PRO A 77 2.54 -28.17 4.59
C PRO A 77 3.39 -26.90 4.70
N GLU A 78 2.76 -25.73 4.77
CA GLU A 78 3.39 -24.42 4.83
C GLU A 78 2.95 -23.68 6.09
N ALA A 79 3.91 -23.09 6.78
CA ALA A 79 3.68 -22.22 7.93
C ALA A 79 3.81 -20.76 7.50
N THR A 80 2.80 -19.95 7.83
CA THR A 80 2.89 -18.49 7.69
C THR A 80 3.54 -17.92 8.94
N VAL A 81 4.70 -17.30 8.76
CA VAL A 81 5.42 -16.55 9.77
C VAL A 81 5.19 -15.07 9.56
N ARG A 82 4.72 -14.37 10.58
CA ARG A 82 4.58 -12.92 10.59
C ARG A 82 5.46 -12.32 11.67
N VAL A 83 6.22 -11.29 11.31
CA VAL A 83 7.08 -10.54 12.23
C VAL A 83 6.76 -9.06 12.09
N VAL A 84 6.33 -8.43 13.19
CA VAL A 84 6.03 -7.00 13.26
C VAL A 84 7.06 -6.35 14.16
N TYR A 85 7.77 -5.36 13.63
CA TYR A 85 8.86 -4.68 14.34
C TYR A 85 8.98 -3.22 13.93
N SER A 86 9.58 -2.41 14.79
CA SER A 86 10.00 -1.05 14.45
C SER A 86 11.50 -0.90 14.60
N ALA A 87 12.06 0.06 13.87
CA ALA A 87 13.45 0.44 13.98
C ALA A 87 13.60 1.96 14.01
N GLN A 88 14.51 2.47 14.84
CA GLN A 88 14.89 3.87 14.84
C GLN A 88 16.28 4.00 14.24
N THR A 89 16.38 4.53 13.02
CA THR A 89 17.68 4.58 12.31
C THR A 89 18.50 5.81 12.66
N GLY A 90 17.87 6.86 13.18
CA GLY A 90 18.51 8.18 13.38
C GLY A 90 18.72 8.96 12.08
N ASP A 91 18.65 8.29 10.92
CA ASP A 91 18.75 8.86 9.58
C ASP A 91 17.45 9.55 9.17
N LYS A 92 17.29 10.81 9.59
CA LYS A 92 16.17 11.67 9.23
C LYS A 92 16.25 12.07 7.76
N PHE A 93 15.09 12.29 7.13
CA PHE A 93 15.05 12.83 5.78
C PHE A 93 15.49 14.31 5.78
N GLY A 94 16.62 14.60 5.12
CA GLY A 94 17.16 15.95 4.95
C GLY A 94 16.51 16.73 3.80
N GLY A 95 17.15 17.79 3.29
CA GLY A 95 16.64 18.53 2.13
C GLY A 95 16.65 17.72 0.82
N SER A 96 17.64 16.86 0.65
CA SER A 96 17.73 15.88 -0.43
C SER A 96 18.77 14.83 -0.07
N GLY A 97 18.70 13.63 -0.66
CA GLY A 97 19.70 12.60 -0.47
C GLY A 97 19.34 11.29 -1.16
N LYS A 98 20.16 10.26 -0.90
CA LYS A 98 19.89 8.88 -1.32
C LYS A 98 19.58 8.03 -0.10
N ARG A 99 18.74 7.01 -0.25
CA ARG A 99 18.47 6.04 0.81
C ARG A 99 18.42 4.64 0.23
N VAL A 100 19.14 3.72 0.88
CA VAL A 100 19.10 2.29 0.57
C VAL A 100 18.22 1.60 1.59
N TYR A 101 17.34 0.75 1.10
CA TYR A 101 16.40 -0.01 1.89
C TYR A 101 16.50 -1.49 1.51
N ALA A 102 16.70 -2.35 2.51
CA ALA A 102 16.98 -3.78 2.30
C ALA A 102 15.94 -4.66 2.99
N MET A 103 15.57 -5.77 2.37
CA MET A 103 14.75 -6.80 3.00
C MET A 103 15.55 -7.63 4.02
N PRO A 104 14.89 -8.18 5.05
CA PRO A 104 15.47 -9.23 5.89
C PRO A 104 16.01 -10.39 5.07
N ARG A 105 17.13 -10.95 5.51
CA ARG A 105 17.76 -12.10 4.88
C ARG A 105 17.46 -13.37 5.65
N VAL A 106 17.21 -14.46 4.93
CA VAL A 106 17.09 -15.80 5.52
C VAL A 106 18.48 -16.44 5.55
N LEU A 107 18.92 -16.90 6.73
CA LEU A 107 20.15 -17.69 6.88
C LEU A 107 19.84 -19.19 6.81
N GLY A 108 20.87 -20.02 6.66
CA GLY A 108 20.73 -21.49 6.69
C GLY A 108 20.48 -22.14 5.32
N GLY A 109 20.56 -21.39 4.23
CA GLY A 109 20.49 -21.95 2.86
C GLY A 109 19.07 -22.23 2.36
N ALA A 110 18.03 -21.92 3.13
CA ALA A 110 16.65 -21.97 2.65
C ALA A 110 16.45 -20.95 1.50
N PRO A 111 16.18 -21.40 0.27
CA PRO A 111 16.08 -20.49 -0.87
C PRO A 111 14.79 -19.67 -0.77
N VAL A 112 14.93 -18.34 -0.82
CA VAL A 112 13.78 -17.44 -0.93
C VAL A 112 13.33 -17.43 -2.39
N ALA A 113 12.20 -18.07 -2.69
CA ALA A 113 11.70 -18.15 -4.07
C ALA A 113 11.27 -16.78 -4.63
N GLU A 114 10.65 -15.95 -3.80
CA GLU A 114 10.11 -14.66 -4.21
C GLU A 114 10.11 -13.69 -3.02
N SER A 115 10.42 -12.43 -3.32
CA SER A 115 10.42 -11.32 -2.40
C SER A 115 9.61 -10.14 -2.95
N ALA A 116 8.72 -9.60 -2.12
CA ALA A 116 7.92 -8.42 -2.44
C ALA A 116 8.04 -7.38 -1.30
N MET A 117 8.16 -6.11 -1.67
CA MET A 117 8.27 -5.01 -0.74
C MET A 117 7.23 -3.94 -1.09
N VAL A 118 6.49 -3.48 -0.08
CA VAL A 118 5.65 -2.29 -0.16
C VAL A 118 6.27 -1.23 0.73
N LEU A 119 6.88 -0.23 0.12
CA LEU A 119 7.56 0.86 0.77
C LEU A 119 6.63 2.08 0.81
N MET A 120 6.19 2.48 2.01
CA MET A 120 5.38 3.67 2.22
C MET A 120 6.29 4.80 2.68
N LEU A 121 6.37 5.85 1.87
CA LEU A 121 7.28 6.96 2.06
C LEU A 121 6.52 8.26 2.42
N PRO A 122 7.11 9.17 3.23
CA PRO A 122 6.48 10.43 3.61
C PRO A 122 6.10 11.31 2.40
N ARG A 123 4.97 12.03 2.47
CA ARG A 123 4.45 12.81 1.33
C ARG A 123 5.12 14.17 1.15
N GLU A 124 5.95 14.58 2.10
CA GLU A 124 6.65 15.86 2.10
C GLU A 124 7.88 15.87 1.17
N TYR A 125 8.11 14.77 0.45
CA TYR A 125 9.26 14.56 -0.42
C TYR A 125 8.82 14.02 -1.77
N ARG A 126 9.63 14.30 -2.78
CA ARG A 126 9.57 13.64 -4.08
C ARG A 126 10.62 12.53 -4.10
N TYR A 127 10.27 11.40 -4.71
CA TYR A 127 11.13 10.23 -4.83
C TYR A 127 11.36 9.92 -6.30
N ASP A 128 12.63 9.85 -6.67
CA ASP A 128 13.09 9.64 -8.03
C ASP A 128 14.16 8.52 -8.03
N ASP A 129 14.49 8.00 -9.22
CA ASP A 129 15.61 7.07 -9.45
C ASP A 129 15.62 5.83 -8.53
N PHE A 130 14.54 5.05 -8.58
CA PHE A 130 14.47 3.77 -7.89
C PHE A 130 15.38 2.73 -8.55
N GLU A 131 16.48 2.41 -7.88
CA GLU A 131 17.50 1.43 -8.28
C GLU A 131 17.53 0.25 -7.31
N GLY A 132 18.40 -0.74 -7.55
CA GLY A 132 18.61 -1.90 -6.70
C GLY A 132 18.29 -3.23 -7.37
N SER A 133 18.16 -4.28 -6.56
CA SER A 133 17.91 -5.64 -7.07
C SER A 133 16.42 -5.94 -7.28
N MET A 134 15.53 -5.18 -6.65
CA MET A 134 14.09 -5.33 -6.81
C MET A 134 13.56 -4.45 -7.93
N LYS A 135 12.67 -4.99 -8.76
CA LYS A 135 12.00 -4.28 -9.84
C LYS A 135 10.71 -3.65 -9.34
N ARG A 136 10.35 -2.47 -9.85
CA ARG A 136 9.05 -1.85 -9.57
C ARG A 136 7.93 -2.74 -10.10
N ALA A 137 6.87 -2.87 -9.31
CA ALA A 137 5.67 -3.63 -9.65
C ALA A 137 4.42 -2.83 -9.23
N GLU A 138 3.23 -3.27 -9.62
CA GLU A 138 1.99 -2.70 -9.09
C GLU A 138 1.51 -3.46 -7.85
N LEU A 139 0.75 -2.78 -6.99
CA LEU A 139 0.13 -3.44 -5.84
C LEU A 139 -0.85 -4.54 -6.29
N THR A 140 -1.59 -4.29 -7.37
CA THR A 140 -2.54 -5.23 -7.95
C THR A 140 -1.87 -6.53 -8.39
N ASP A 141 -0.67 -6.45 -8.97
CA ASP A 141 0.08 -7.64 -9.41
C ASP A 141 0.40 -8.55 -8.22
N LEU A 142 0.81 -7.95 -7.09
CA LEU A 142 1.06 -8.70 -5.86
C LEU A 142 -0.21 -9.36 -5.31
N GLU A 143 -1.36 -8.69 -5.39
CA GLU A 143 -2.64 -9.22 -4.92
C GLU A 143 -3.14 -10.37 -5.79
N VAL A 144 -3.03 -10.24 -7.12
CA VAL A 144 -3.37 -11.31 -8.08
C VAL A 144 -2.48 -12.54 -7.86
N ASP A 145 -1.17 -12.35 -7.68
CA ASP A 145 -0.24 -13.45 -7.47
C ASP A 145 -0.42 -14.14 -6.10
N GLU A 146 -0.85 -13.40 -5.08
CA GLU A 146 -1.24 -13.97 -3.79
C GLU A 146 -2.49 -14.84 -3.94
N ALA A 147 -3.52 -14.32 -4.63
CA ALA A 147 -4.74 -15.07 -4.91
C ALA A 147 -4.46 -16.34 -5.72
N MET A 148 -3.57 -16.28 -6.72
CA MET A 148 -3.13 -17.43 -7.49
C MET A 148 -2.43 -18.49 -6.64
N ARG A 149 -1.52 -18.08 -5.75
CA ARG A 149 -0.82 -19.00 -4.86
C ARG A 149 -1.77 -19.69 -3.90
N GLU A 150 -2.67 -18.94 -3.29
CA GLU A 150 -3.64 -19.50 -2.35
C GLU A 150 -4.62 -20.44 -3.06
N SER A 151 -5.07 -20.09 -4.27
CA SER A 151 -5.92 -20.96 -5.10
C SER A 151 -5.23 -22.29 -5.41
N LYS A 152 -4.02 -22.27 -6.00
CA LYS A 152 -3.24 -23.49 -6.27
C LYS A 152 -2.94 -24.31 -5.02
N ARG A 153 -2.78 -23.64 -3.87
CA ARG A 153 -2.56 -24.33 -2.59
C ARG A 153 -3.81 -25.09 -2.17
N ILE A 154 -4.97 -24.46 -2.21
CA ILE A 154 -6.24 -25.09 -1.85
C ILE A 154 -6.54 -26.26 -2.80
N GLU A 155 -6.27 -26.10 -4.09
CA GLU A 155 -6.38 -27.17 -5.09
C GLU A 155 -5.58 -28.40 -4.68
N LYS A 156 -4.27 -28.25 -4.43
CA LYS A 156 -3.41 -29.35 -3.99
C LYS A 156 -3.87 -29.99 -2.67
N ILE A 157 -4.34 -29.19 -1.71
CA ILE A 157 -4.87 -29.73 -0.44
C ILE A 157 -6.16 -30.51 -0.72
N SER A 158 -7.04 -30.01 -1.58
CA SER A 158 -8.29 -30.70 -1.93
C SER A 158 -8.04 -32.05 -2.62
N GLU A 159 -7.04 -32.12 -3.51
CA GLU A 159 -6.58 -33.37 -4.11
C GLU A 159 -6.01 -34.35 -3.08
N ALA A 160 -5.15 -33.87 -2.18
CA ALA A 160 -4.58 -34.71 -1.12
C ALA A 160 -5.64 -35.24 -0.15
N VAL A 161 -6.68 -34.44 0.13
CA VAL A 161 -7.80 -34.83 1.00
C VAL A 161 -8.71 -35.86 0.34
N LEU A 162 -8.90 -35.80 -0.98
CA LEU A 162 -9.62 -36.83 -1.72
C LEU A 162 -8.99 -38.22 -1.56
N LEU A 163 -7.65 -38.26 -1.48
CA LEU A 163 -6.89 -39.50 -1.28
C LEU A 163 -6.80 -39.94 0.19
N ALA A 164 -7.13 -39.06 1.14
CA ALA A 164 -7.13 -39.39 2.56
C ALA A 164 -8.41 -40.12 2.96
N GLU A 165 -8.37 -41.01 3.96
CA GLU A 165 -9.55 -41.79 4.38
C GLU A 165 -10.14 -41.32 5.73
N GLY A 166 -11.44 -41.53 5.91
CA GLY A 166 -12.14 -41.44 7.19
C GLY A 166 -12.39 -40.02 7.71
N GLN A 167 -12.29 -39.83 9.04
CA GLN A 167 -12.63 -38.57 9.74
C GLN A 167 -11.84 -37.35 9.24
N THR A 168 -10.66 -37.55 8.65
CA THR A 168 -9.85 -36.48 8.06
C THR A 168 -10.59 -35.76 6.93
N GLN A 169 -11.38 -36.48 6.12
CA GLN A 169 -12.14 -35.91 5.00
C GLN A 169 -13.24 -34.95 5.51
N GLN A 170 -13.93 -35.30 6.60
CA GLN A 170 -15.00 -34.47 7.18
C GLN A 170 -14.46 -33.15 7.75
N ILE A 171 -13.36 -33.21 8.52
CA ILE A 171 -12.75 -32.01 9.12
C ILE A 171 -12.15 -31.12 8.03
N ALA A 172 -11.53 -31.73 7.01
CA ALA A 172 -10.92 -31.00 5.91
C ALA A 172 -11.95 -30.29 5.01
N LEU A 173 -13.11 -30.92 4.76
CA LEU A 173 -14.17 -30.35 3.92
C LEU A 173 -14.61 -28.97 4.41
N GLY A 174 -14.94 -28.84 5.70
CA GLY A 174 -15.38 -27.55 6.26
C GLY A 174 -14.31 -26.46 6.12
N ARG A 175 -13.05 -26.79 6.41
CA ARG A 175 -11.93 -25.83 6.28
C ARG A 175 -11.66 -25.43 4.83
N LEU A 176 -11.78 -26.37 3.90
CA LEU A 176 -11.58 -26.09 2.48
C LEU A 176 -12.69 -25.21 1.92
N MET A 177 -13.95 -25.41 2.32
CA MET A 177 -15.07 -24.54 1.93
C MET A 177 -14.86 -23.10 2.42
N ASP A 178 -14.45 -22.92 3.68
CA ASP A 178 -14.15 -21.59 4.23
C ASP A 178 -13.02 -20.90 3.46
N ARG A 179 -11.95 -21.63 3.13
CA ARG A 179 -10.81 -21.08 2.37
C ARG A 179 -11.19 -20.77 0.91
N GLN A 180 -11.96 -21.64 0.26
CA GLN A 180 -12.47 -21.40 -1.10
C GLN A 180 -13.28 -20.10 -1.15
N SER A 181 -14.16 -19.87 -0.17
CA SER A 181 -14.93 -18.62 -0.08
C SER A 181 -14.04 -17.38 0.05
N GLN A 182 -12.94 -17.48 0.82
CA GLN A 182 -11.98 -16.38 0.96
C GLN A 182 -11.23 -16.10 -0.34
N VAL A 183 -10.80 -17.14 -1.06
CA VAL A 183 -10.14 -17.00 -2.36
C VAL A 183 -11.07 -16.40 -3.40
N GLU A 184 -12.34 -16.83 -3.46
CA GLU A 184 -13.31 -16.26 -4.39
C GLU A 184 -13.54 -14.76 -4.12
N LYS A 185 -13.61 -14.35 -2.84
CA LYS A 185 -13.70 -12.93 -2.47
C LYS A 185 -12.46 -12.14 -2.91
N LYS A 186 -11.26 -12.66 -2.66
CA LYS A 186 -10.00 -12.02 -3.08
C LYS A 186 -9.90 -11.93 -4.61
N MET A 187 -10.31 -12.98 -5.33
CA MET A 187 -10.33 -13.01 -6.79
C MET A 187 -11.27 -11.94 -7.37
N LYS A 188 -12.52 -11.85 -6.89
CA LYS A 188 -13.47 -10.82 -7.34
C LYS A 188 -12.96 -9.42 -7.06
N ALA A 189 -12.30 -9.19 -5.92
CA ALA A 189 -11.66 -7.92 -5.61
C ALA A 189 -10.54 -7.61 -6.61
N ALA A 190 -9.61 -8.55 -6.84
CA ALA A 190 -8.50 -8.39 -7.76
C ALA A 190 -8.96 -8.16 -9.22
N GLU A 191 -9.99 -8.87 -9.67
CA GLU A 191 -10.59 -8.70 -11.00
C GLU A 191 -11.21 -7.31 -11.15
N SER A 192 -11.94 -6.82 -10.14
CA SER A 192 -12.53 -5.49 -10.17
C SER A 192 -11.47 -4.37 -10.23
N ILE A 193 -10.38 -4.52 -9.48
CA ILE A 193 -9.25 -3.59 -9.47
C ILE A 193 -8.55 -3.61 -10.83
N SER A 194 -8.21 -4.80 -11.34
CA SER A 194 -7.56 -4.98 -12.65
C SER A 194 -8.39 -4.37 -13.80
N MET A 195 -9.71 -4.59 -13.81
CA MET A 195 -10.62 -4.00 -14.80
C MET A 195 -10.69 -2.47 -14.68
N SER A 196 -10.67 -1.92 -13.47
CA SER A 196 -10.67 -0.47 -13.26
C SER A 196 -9.37 0.17 -13.74
N GLN A 197 -8.23 -0.44 -13.47
CA GLN A 197 -6.92 0.02 -13.92
C GLN A 197 -6.79 -0.06 -15.43
N LYS A 198 -7.25 -1.16 -16.05
CA LYS A 198 -7.29 -1.28 -17.51
C LYS A 198 -8.08 -0.12 -18.13
N ARG A 199 -9.27 0.19 -17.60
CA ARG A 199 -10.07 1.32 -18.09
C ARG A 199 -9.32 2.65 -17.96
N ALA A 200 -8.67 2.89 -16.83
CA ALA A 200 -7.87 4.09 -16.60
C ALA A 200 -6.66 4.18 -17.54
N PHE A 201 -5.97 3.06 -17.78
CA PHE A 201 -4.88 2.99 -18.74
C PHE A 201 -5.36 3.31 -20.16
N PHE A 202 -6.44 2.66 -20.63
CA PHE A 202 -6.98 2.95 -21.97
C PHE A 202 -7.49 4.38 -22.13
N SER A 203 -8.02 5.01 -21.07
CA SER A 203 -8.41 6.43 -21.13
C SER A 203 -7.21 7.37 -21.19
N ASN A 204 -6.12 7.04 -20.49
CA ASN A 204 -4.95 7.91 -20.34
C ASN A 204 -3.83 7.65 -21.36
N ARG A 205 -3.85 6.49 -22.04
CA ARG A 205 -2.88 6.10 -23.09
C ARG A 205 -2.77 7.15 -24.21
N LEU A 206 -3.81 7.94 -24.43
CA LEU A 206 -3.84 9.00 -25.46
C LEU A 206 -3.13 10.30 -25.05
N LEU A 207 -2.78 10.50 -23.78
CA LEU A 207 -2.37 11.82 -23.27
C LEU A 207 -0.99 11.89 -22.60
N ASP A 208 -0.53 10.84 -21.90
CA ASP A 208 0.57 11.01 -20.92
C ASP A 208 1.68 9.94 -20.91
N TYR A 209 1.61 8.88 -21.73
CA TYR A 209 2.57 7.76 -21.65
C TYR A 209 3.64 7.83 -22.74
N SER A 210 4.89 7.54 -22.38
CA SER A 210 5.92 7.17 -23.37
C SER A 210 5.63 5.78 -23.97
N ASP A 211 6.10 5.52 -25.18
CA ASP A 211 5.89 4.23 -25.86
C ASP A 211 6.41 3.03 -25.06
N GLU A 212 7.54 3.22 -24.33
CA GLU A 212 8.13 2.17 -23.50
C GLU A 212 7.26 1.85 -22.27
N GLU A 213 6.74 2.87 -21.59
CA GLU A 213 5.84 2.69 -20.45
C GLU A 213 4.51 2.05 -20.88
N ALA A 214 3.97 2.46 -22.04
CA ALA A 214 2.77 1.86 -22.59
C ALA A 214 2.94 0.36 -22.90
N GLN A 215 4.09 -0.04 -23.44
CA GLN A 215 4.41 -1.46 -23.69
C GLN A 215 4.65 -2.26 -22.41
N LEU A 216 5.20 -1.65 -21.36
CA LEU A 216 5.37 -2.30 -20.07
C LEU A 216 4.00 -2.55 -19.42
N GLU A 217 3.14 -1.54 -19.38
CA GLU A 217 1.77 -1.63 -18.84
C GLU A 217 0.91 -2.66 -19.59
N GLU A 218 1.03 -2.72 -20.91
CA GLU A 218 0.33 -3.71 -21.73
C GLU A 218 0.76 -5.14 -21.36
N ARG A 219 2.08 -5.39 -21.23
CA ARG A 219 2.61 -6.70 -20.78
C ARG A 219 2.16 -7.08 -19.37
N LEU A 220 2.21 -6.15 -18.42
CA LEU A 220 1.75 -6.39 -17.04
C LEU A 220 0.25 -6.70 -17.01
N THR A 221 -0.52 -6.00 -17.82
CA THR A 221 -1.96 -6.24 -17.95
C THR A 221 -2.25 -7.62 -18.51
N GLU A 222 -1.55 -8.05 -19.57
CA GLU A 222 -1.68 -9.41 -20.12
C GLU A 222 -1.31 -10.49 -19.10
N GLU A 223 -0.20 -10.31 -18.37
CA GLU A 223 0.23 -11.23 -17.32
C GLU A 223 -0.82 -11.37 -16.22
N ARG A 224 -1.43 -10.25 -15.78
CA ARG A 224 -2.53 -10.27 -14.83
C ARG A 224 -3.73 -11.08 -15.31
N TYR A 225 -4.18 -10.89 -16.56
CA TYR A 225 -5.31 -11.67 -17.10
C TYR A 225 -4.99 -13.15 -17.21
N ARG A 226 -3.76 -13.49 -17.57
CA ARG A 226 -3.31 -14.89 -17.58
C ARG A 226 -3.36 -15.49 -16.18
N ASN A 227 -2.88 -14.77 -15.16
CA ASN A 227 -2.90 -15.24 -13.78
C ASN A 227 -4.33 -15.35 -13.24
N LEU A 228 -5.23 -14.43 -13.59
CA LEU A 228 -6.66 -14.53 -13.27
C LEU A 228 -7.31 -15.77 -13.91
N GLY A 229 -6.98 -16.09 -15.17
CA GLY A 229 -7.44 -17.31 -15.82
C GLY A 229 -7.01 -18.58 -15.08
N ILE A 230 -5.74 -18.64 -14.65
CA ILE A 230 -5.21 -19.76 -13.85
C ILE A 230 -5.96 -19.89 -12.51
N ILE A 231 -6.31 -18.77 -11.87
CA ILE A 231 -7.11 -18.77 -10.63
C ILE A 231 -8.51 -19.34 -10.89
N GLN A 232 -9.14 -18.98 -12.00
CA GLN A 232 -10.46 -19.49 -12.37
C GLN A 232 -10.42 -21.00 -12.60
N GLU A 233 -9.46 -21.50 -13.37
CA GLU A 233 -9.26 -22.94 -13.61
C GLU A 233 -9.05 -23.71 -12.29
N SER A 234 -8.18 -23.20 -11.42
CA SER A 234 -7.90 -23.80 -10.11
C SER A 234 -9.15 -23.79 -9.20
N ASN A 235 -9.95 -22.72 -9.23
CA ASN A 235 -11.21 -22.66 -8.49
C ASN A 235 -12.27 -23.64 -8.99
N GLU A 236 -12.33 -23.90 -10.30
CA GLU A 236 -13.19 -24.93 -10.87
C GLU A 236 -12.76 -26.33 -10.41
N ALA A 237 -11.46 -26.62 -10.44
CA ALA A 237 -10.90 -27.88 -9.93
C ALA A 237 -11.20 -28.08 -8.43
N ILE A 238 -11.00 -27.04 -7.61
CA ILE A 238 -11.34 -27.05 -6.17
C ILE A 238 -12.82 -27.37 -5.98
N ARG A 239 -13.70 -26.76 -6.76
CA ARG A 239 -15.15 -26.99 -6.66
C ARG A 239 -15.51 -28.44 -6.97
N LEU A 240 -14.97 -29.00 -8.06
CA LEU A 240 -15.19 -30.40 -8.42
C LEU A 240 -14.68 -31.37 -7.33
N ASN A 241 -13.52 -31.05 -6.73
CA ASN A 241 -12.95 -31.83 -5.63
C ASN A 241 -13.83 -31.75 -4.37
N LEU A 242 -14.35 -30.58 -4.03
CA LEU A 242 -15.25 -30.39 -2.89
C LEU A 242 -16.59 -31.10 -3.09
N ASP A 243 -17.15 -31.05 -4.30
CA ASP A 243 -18.38 -31.77 -4.64
C ASP A 243 -18.15 -33.28 -4.45
N SER A 244 -17.02 -33.81 -4.93
CA SER A 244 -16.63 -35.21 -4.75
C SER A 244 -16.44 -35.59 -3.28
N LEU A 245 -15.75 -34.75 -2.49
CA LEU A 245 -15.59 -34.95 -1.05
C LEU A 245 -16.92 -34.95 -0.31
N SER A 246 -17.84 -34.05 -0.68
CA SER A 246 -19.18 -33.98 -0.07
C SER A 246 -19.97 -35.28 -0.31
N GLN A 247 -19.85 -35.87 -1.51
CA GLN A 247 -20.48 -37.14 -1.84
C GLN A 247 -19.88 -38.29 -1.04
N ILE A 248 -18.55 -38.37 -0.94
CA ILE A 248 -17.84 -39.41 -0.17
C ILE A 248 -18.24 -39.34 1.32
N VAL A 249 -18.20 -38.14 1.91
CA VAL A 249 -18.59 -37.90 3.31
C VAL A 249 -20.04 -38.30 3.55
N SER A 250 -20.95 -37.94 2.64
CA SER A 250 -22.37 -38.29 2.73
C SER A 250 -22.58 -39.80 2.67
N GLN A 251 -21.90 -40.51 1.77
CA GLN A 251 -21.96 -41.97 1.67
C GLN A 251 -21.43 -42.65 2.94
N GLN A 252 -20.32 -42.17 3.49
CA GLN A 252 -19.77 -42.68 4.76
C GLN A 252 -20.74 -42.51 5.93
N GLN A 253 -21.43 -41.36 6.01
CA GLN A 253 -22.44 -41.13 7.06
C GLN A 253 -23.62 -42.09 6.94
N VAL A 254 -24.09 -42.36 5.72
CA VAL A 254 -25.17 -43.34 5.48
C VAL A 254 -24.72 -44.75 5.87
N GLN A 255 -23.48 -45.14 5.53
CA GLN A 255 -22.91 -46.44 5.91
C GLN A 255 -22.74 -46.59 7.43
N GLN A 256 -22.29 -45.54 8.12
CA GLN A 256 -22.20 -45.52 9.58
C GLN A 256 -23.57 -45.60 10.25
N ALA A 257 -24.56 -44.85 9.74
CA ALA A 257 -25.94 -44.92 10.25
C ALA A 257 -26.56 -46.32 10.07
N ALA A 258 -26.24 -47.01 8.97
CA ALA A 258 -26.69 -48.38 8.73
C ALA A 258 -26.04 -49.43 9.65
N GLN A 259 -24.87 -49.15 10.24
CA GLN A 259 -24.17 -50.06 11.16
C GLN A 259 -24.57 -49.88 12.63
N ILE A 260 -25.27 -48.80 13.00
CA ILE A 260 -25.67 -48.49 14.39
C ILE A 260 -27.08 -49.04 14.73
N ALA A 261 -27.59 -50.02 13.98
CA ALA A 261 -28.82 -50.74 14.33
C ALA A 261 -28.63 -51.83 15.40
N VAL A 262 -27.78 -51.58 16.41
CA VAL A 262 -27.68 -52.39 17.64
C VAL A 262 -27.82 -51.44 18.84
N PRO A 263 -28.74 -51.68 19.79
CA PRO A 263 -28.93 -50.79 20.92
C PRO A 263 -27.75 -50.95 21.89
N GLN A 264 -26.85 -49.97 21.92
CA GLN A 264 -25.86 -49.84 22.99
C GLN A 264 -25.97 -48.47 23.69
N ALA A 265 -26.32 -48.59 24.97
CA ALA A 265 -25.86 -47.82 26.13
C ALA A 265 -25.27 -46.41 25.90
N ILE A 266 -25.98 -45.43 26.46
CA ILE A 266 -25.50 -44.22 27.18
C ILE A 266 -24.04 -43.84 26.85
N ALA A 267 -23.86 -43.06 25.78
CA ALA A 267 -22.60 -42.37 25.51
C ALA A 267 -22.45 -41.16 26.45
N LEU A 268 -21.36 -41.13 27.20
CA LEU A 268 -20.94 -39.96 27.99
C LEU A 268 -20.72 -38.76 27.06
N PRO A 269 -21.06 -37.53 27.50
CA PRO A 269 -20.89 -36.33 26.70
C PRO A 269 -19.41 -36.12 26.36
N SER A 270 -19.13 -36.03 25.06
CA SER A 270 -17.84 -35.63 24.53
C SER A 270 -17.41 -34.29 25.13
N PRO A 271 -16.15 -34.12 25.53
CA PRO A 271 -15.67 -32.83 26.01
C PRO A 271 -15.88 -31.77 24.90
N PRO A 272 -16.32 -30.55 25.26
CA PRO A 272 -16.50 -29.50 24.29
C PRO A 272 -15.18 -29.23 23.54
N PRO A 273 -15.25 -28.89 22.24
CA PRO A 273 -14.06 -28.51 21.50
C PRO A 273 -13.33 -27.40 22.27
N PRO A 274 -11.98 -27.41 22.32
CA PRO A 274 -11.24 -26.36 23.00
C PRO A 274 -11.75 -25.02 22.47
N SER A 275 -12.31 -24.24 23.38
CA SER A 275 -12.78 -22.88 23.10
C SER A 275 -11.66 -22.18 22.35
N ALA A 276 -11.94 -21.77 21.12
CA ALA A 276 -11.07 -20.89 20.36
C ALA A 276 -10.97 -19.60 21.17
N ALA A 277 -10.02 -19.56 22.10
CA ALA A 277 -9.66 -18.35 22.82
C ALA A 277 -9.42 -17.31 21.75
N ALA A 278 -10.28 -16.29 21.71
CA ALA A 278 -10.27 -15.27 20.68
C ALA A 278 -8.86 -14.73 20.55
N GLU A 279 -8.15 -15.18 19.51
CA GLU A 279 -6.80 -14.73 19.23
C GLU A 279 -6.90 -13.21 19.03
N ALA A 280 -6.20 -12.45 19.86
CA ALA A 280 -6.20 -11.00 19.78
C ALA A 280 -5.95 -10.59 18.32
N PRO A 281 -6.71 -9.62 17.78
CA PRO A 281 -6.57 -9.22 16.39
C PRO A 281 -5.12 -8.84 16.11
N PRO A 282 -4.59 -9.19 14.93
CA PRO A 282 -3.21 -8.88 14.60
C PRO A 282 -2.93 -7.38 14.67
N LEU A 283 -1.75 -7.00 15.17
CA LEU A 283 -1.32 -5.61 15.15
C LEU A 283 -1.12 -5.12 13.71
N GLU A 284 -1.91 -4.14 13.29
CA GLU A 284 -1.75 -3.49 11.99
C GLU A 284 -1.29 -2.04 12.16
N PHE A 285 -0.26 -1.66 11.40
CA PHE A 285 0.16 -0.27 11.37
C PHE A 285 -0.72 0.56 10.41
N PRO A 286 -1.06 1.81 10.77
CA PRO A 286 -1.86 2.66 9.91
C PRO A 286 -1.09 2.95 8.62
N ARG A 287 -1.74 2.75 7.47
CA ARG A 287 -1.16 3.05 6.15
C ARG A 287 -0.99 4.56 6.00
N GLN A 288 0.24 5.03 5.99
CA GLN A 288 0.58 6.45 5.87
C GLN A 288 1.67 6.62 4.84
N GLY A 289 1.57 7.66 4.01
CA GLY A 289 2.55 7.97 2.97
C GLY A 289 2.06 7.71 1.55
N GLU A 290 2.99 7.78 0.62
CA GLU A 290 2.88 7.32 -0.78
C GLU A 290 3.47 5.91 -0.88
N ALA A 291 2.79 4.99 -1.55
CA ALA A 291 3.17 3.58 -1.58
C ALA A 291 3.89 3.24 -2.89
N PHE A 292 5.08 2.65 -2.77
CA PHE A 292 5.87 2.13 -3.86
C PHE A 292 6.01 0.62 -3.68
N VAL A 293 5.82 -0.13 -4.77
CA VAL A 293 5.81 -1.60 -4.73
C VAL A 293 6.97 -2.14 -5.55
N PHE A 294 7.70 -3.09 -4.97
CA PHE A 294 8.85 -3.72 -5.57
C PHE A 294 8.78 -5.23 -5.45
N ARG A 295 9.35 -5.93 -6.42
CA ARG A 295 9.34 -7.38 -6.52
C ARG A 295 10.68 -7.89 -7.03
N GLN A 296 11.09 -9.06 -6.53
CA GLN A 296 12.22 -9.81 -7.04
C GLN A 296 11.91 -11.31 -7.00
N PHE A 297 12.28 -12.00 -8.09
CA PHE A 297 12.35 -13.45 -8.12
C PHE A 297 13.71 -13.87 -7.57
N GLN A 298 13.70 -14.75 -6.59
CA GLN A 298 14.86 -15.28 -5.89
C GLN A 298 15.63 -14.29 -4.98
N GLY A 299 15.82 -14.68 -3.72
CA GLY A 299 16.62 -13.95 -2.74
C GLY A 299 15.89 -12.80 -2.04
N ALA A 300 16.56 -12.19 -1.07
CA ALA A 300 16.13 -10.95 -0.41
C ALA A 300 16.71 -9.76 -1.18
N GLY A 301 15.87 -8.78 -1.50
CA GLY A 301 16.26 -7.68 -2.38
C GLY A 301 16.56 -6.36 -1.66
N THR A 302 17.13 -5.44 -2.42
CA THR A 302 17.37 -4.05 -2.01
C THR A 302 16.72 -3.07 -2.99
N VAL A 303 16.33 -1.92 -2.47
CA VAL A 303 15.83 -0.77 -3.22
C VAL A 303 16.64 0.45 -2.77
N GLU A 304 17.23 1.15 -3.71
CA GLU A 304 17.84 2.46 -3.51
C GLU A 304 16.96 3.52 -4.18
N PHE A 305 16.85 4.70 -3.58
CA PHE A 305 16.09 5.80 -4.17
C PHE A 305 16.67 7.14 -3.79
N GLU A 306 16.51 8.11 -4.68
CA GLU A 306 16.77 9.51 -4.39
C GLU A 306 15.52 10.17 -3.81
N TYR A 307 15.73 11.09 -2.88
CA TYR A 307 14.65 11.90 -2.32
C TYR A 307 15.02 13.37 -2.32
N LYS A 308 14.00 14.23 -2.50
CA LYS A 308 14.13 15.67 -2.41
C LYS A 308 12.92 16.23 -1.67
N ALA A 309 13.17 17.01 -0.63
CA ALA A 309 12.12 17.71 0.09
C ALA A 309 11.32 18.55 -0.90
N LEU A 310 10.00 18.37 -0.90
CA LEU A 310 9.10 19.31 -1.53
C LEU A 310 9.26 20.59 -0.72
N ALA A 311 10.12 21.49 -1.20
CA ALA A 311 10.26 22.82 -0.63
C ALA A 311 8.83 23.33 -0.43
N LYS A 312 8.46 23.69 0.81
CA LYS A 312 7.16 24.30 1.09
C LYS A 312 6.99 25.44 0.09
N LEU A 313 6.24 25.18 -0.97
CA LEU A 313 6.09 26.11 -2.09
C LEU A 313 5.46 27.43 -1.63
N GLU A 314 4.88 27.43 -0.43
CA GLU A 314 4.42 28.60 0.31
C GLU A 314 5.54 29.66 0.47
N THR A 315 6.74 29.32 0.93
CA THR A 315 7.74 30.37 1.27
C THR A 315 8.34 31.07 0.06
N ARG A 316 8.51 30.36 -1.07
CA ARG A 316 9.05 30.97 -2.29
C ARG A 316 8.03 31.85 -3.01
N LYS A 317 6.74 31.49 -2.92
CA LYS A 317 5.64 32.31 -3.42
C LYS A 317 5.54 33.58 -2.58
N ASP A 318 5.63 33.47 -1.26
CA ASP A 318 5.57 34.61 -0.33
C ASP A 318 6.69 35.62 -0.55
N TRP A 319 7.92 35.19 -0.83
CA TRP A 319 9.01 36.13 -1.10
C TRP A 319 8.84 36.85 -2.45
N LEU A 320 8.36 36.16 -3.49
CA LEU A 320 8.02 36.79 -4.76
C LEU A 320 6.84 37.77 -4.61
N TRP A 321 5.87 37.48 -3.73
CA TRP A 321 4.79 38.39 -3.39
C TRP A 321 5.28 39.63 -2.64
N ILE A 322 6.17 39.45 -1.66
CA ILE A 322 6.79 40.56 -0.92
C ILE A 322 7.63 41.43 -1.85
N ALA A 323 8.46 40.81 -2.71
CA ALA A 323 9.28 41.53 -3.68
C ALA A 323 8.43 42.27 -4.72
N GLY A 324 7.38 41.63 -5.23
CA GLY A 324 6.43 42.25 -6.17
C GLY A 324 5.65 43.41 -5.54
N GLY A 325 5.18 43.24 -4.30
CA GLY A 325 4.50 44.31 -3.54
C GLY A 325 5.42 45.49 -3.23
N ALA A 326 6.67 45.23 -2.83
CA ALA A 326 7.68 46.25 -2.57
C ALA A 326 8.05 47.03 -3.84
N ALA A 327 8.22 46.34 -4.98
CA ALA A 327 8.50 46.98 -6.27
C ALA A 327 7.34 47.88 -6.73
N LEU A 328 6.09 47.44 -6.52
CA LEU A 328 4.91 48.24 -6.84
C LEU A 328 4.81 49.49 -5.96
N LEU A 329 5.04 49.36 -4.66
CA LEU A 329 5.10 50.50 -3.73
C LEU A 329 6.22 51.49 -4.09
N TRP A 330 7.38 50.99 -4.48
CA TRP A 330 8.51 51.82 -4.90
C TRP A 330 8.21 52.60 -6.19
N LEU A 331 7.58 51.96 -7.18
CA LEU A 331 7.11 52.63 -8.41
C LEU A 331 6.07 53.72 -8.11
N LEU A 332 5.14 53.45 -7.19
CA LEU A 332 4.14 54.44 -6.75
C LEU A 332 4.78 55.63 -6.01
N ALA A 333 5.80 55.39 -5.19
CA ALA A 333 6.53 56.43 -4.49
C ALA A 333 7.31 57.34 -5.44
N LEU A 334 7.97 56.77 -6.46
CA LEU A 334 8.68 57.53 -7.50
C LEU A 334 7.75 58.36 -8.39
N ALA A 335 6.56 57.84 -8.68
CA ALA A 335 5.56 58.55 -9.49
C ALA A 335 4.81 59.66 -8.71
N GLY A 336 4.86 59.64 -7.37
CA GLY A 336 4.04 60.46 -6.46
C GLY A 336 3.92 61.94 -6.80
N PRO A 337 5.01 62.69 -7.05
CA PRO A 337 4.92 64.13 -7.29
C PRO A 337 4.24 64.49 -8.62
N TRP A 338 4.38 63.64 -9.65
CA TRP A 338 3.89 63.91 -11.01
C TRP A 338 2.52 63.26 -11.29
N ALA A 339 2.23 62.16 -10.59
CA ALA A 339 1.00 61.40 -10.70
C ALA A 339 -0.17 62.01 -9.89
N LEU A 340 0.10 62.70 -8.78
CA LEU A 340 -0.91 63.34 -7.94
C LEU A 340 -1.38 64.71 -8.46
N ALA A 341 -0.76 65.23 -9.53
CA ALA A 341 -1.07 66.55 -10.09
C ALA A 341 -2.48 66.67 -10.69
N SER A 342 -3.16 65.56 -11.02
CA SER A 342 -4.54 65.62 -11.51
C SER A 342 -5.44 64.56 -10.86
N ARG A 343 -6.65 64.99 -10.47
CA ARG A 343 -7.68 64.11 -9.86
C ARG A 343 -8.07 62.91 -10.74
N ARG A 344 -7.80 62.95 -12.06
CA ARG A 344 -8.06 61.83 -12.97
C ARG A 344 -6.96 60.77 -12.90
N ARG A 345 -5.69 61.19 -12.76
CA ARG A 345 -4.56 60.27 -12.67
C ARG A 345 -4.59 59.47 -11.35
N THR A 346 -5.01 60.10 -10.26
CA THR A 346 -5.14 59.42 -8.96
C THR A 346 -6.18 58.30 -8.98
N VAL A 347 -7.32 58.53 -9.64
CA VAL A 347 -8.36 57.50 -9.77
C VAL A 347 -7.91 56.35 -10.67
N LEU A 348 -7.23 56.63 -11.79
CA LEU A 348 -6.69 55.59 -12.67
C LEU A 348 -5.64 54.72 -11.99
N ILE A 349 -4.77 55.30 -11.17
CA ILE A 349 -3.77 54.57 -10.39
C ILE A 349 -4.43 53.69 -9.33
N GLY A 350 -5.45 54.20 -8.63
CA GLY A 350 -6.24 53.40 -7.69
C GLY A 350 -6.93 52.22 -8.38
N LEU A 351 -7.40 52.40 -9.62
CA LEU A 351 -8.04 51.36 -10.41
C LEU A 351 -7.05 50.30 -10.89
N ALA A 352 -5.86 50.71 -11.33
CA ALA A 352 -4.77 49.81 -11.67
C ALA A 352 -4.30 48.98 -10.46
N LEU A 353 -4.24 49.61 -9.28
CA LEU A 353 -3.93 48.92 -8.02
C LEU A 353 -5.00 47.89 -7.65
N CYS A 354 -6.28 48.24 -7.74
CA CYS A 354 -7.38 47.31 -7.50
C CYS A 354 -7.36 46.14 -8.49
N LEU A 355 -7.10 46.42 -9.77
CA LEU A 355 -7.04 45.40 -10.82
C LEU A 355 -5.84 44.47 -10.61
N ALA A 356 -4.69 44.99 -10.18
CA ALA A 356 -3.56 44.17 -9.76
C ALA A 356 -3.95 43.27 -8.58
N LEU A 357 -4.57 43.81 -7.53
CA LEU A 357 -5.03 43.02 -6.37
C LEU A 357 -6.01 41.91 -6.77
N ILE A 358 -6.90 42.15 -7.73
CA ILE A 358 -7.84 41.15 -8.27
C ILE A 358 -7.11 40.06 -9.06
N VAL A 359 -6.26 40.43 -10.01
CA VAL A 359 -5.48 39.47 -10.83
C VAL A 359 -4.62 38.58 -9.96
N PHE A 360 -4.11 39.12 -8.85
CA PHE A 360 -3.27 38.41 -7.90
C PHE A 360 -4.04 37.73 -6.75
N LYS A 361 -5.38 37.80 -6.74
CA LYS A 361 -6.28 37.22 -5.72
C LYS A 361 -5.98 37.65 -4.27
N VAL A 362 -5.38 38.82 -4.07
CA VAL A 362 -5.11 39.38 -2.74
C VAL A 362 -6.26 40.32 -2.38
N ALA A 363 -7.01 39.99 -1.33
CA ALA A 363 -8.18 40.78 -0.88
C ALA A 363 -9.17 41.10 -2.01
N ALA A 364 -9.42 40.12 -2.88
CA ALA A 364 -10.19 40.29 -4.12
C ALA A 364 -11.57 40.93 -3.88
N ASP A 365 -12.26 40.55 -2.80
CA ASP A 365 -13.59 41.09 -2.47
C ASP A 365 -13.55 42.60 -2.18
N ALA A 366 -12.54 43.06 -1.45
CA ALA A 366 -12.36 44.48 -1.16
C ALA A 366 -11.90 45.27 -2.41
N ALA A 367 -11.05 44.67 -3.25
CA ALA A 367 -10.56 45.29 -4.47
C ALA A 367 -11.65 45.43 -5.55
N ILE A 368 -12.59 44.46 -5.63
CA ILE A 368 -13.75 44.55 -6.52
C ILE A 368 -14.63 45.73 -6.12
N LEU A 369 -14.95 45.86 -4.82
CA LEU A 369 -15.75 46.99 -4.30
C LEU A 369 -15.04 48.33 -4.49
N GLY A 370 -13.73 48.38 -4.26
CA GLY A 370 -12.91 49.57 -4.50
C GLY A 370 -12.89 49.99 -5.97
N SER A 371 -12.73 49.05 -6.90
CA SER A 371 -12.72 49.34 -8.34
C SER A 371 -14.07 49.87 -8.82
N ALA A 372 -15.18 49.32 -8.32
CA ALA A 372 -16.53 49.77 -8.65
C ALA A 372 -16.80 51.21 -8.16
N ALA A 373 -16.37 51.55 -6.95
CA ALA A 373 -16.48 52.92 -6.42
C ALA A 373 -15.66 53.94 -7.22
N LEU A 374 -14.43 53.58 -7.62
CA LEU A 374 -13.54 54.44 -8.41
C LEU A 374 -14.06 54.65 -9.83
N LEU A 375 -14.57 53.59 -10.48
CA LEU A 375 -15.24 53.68 -11.79
C LEU A 375 -16.48 54.59 -11.74
N SER A 376 -17.29 54.43 -10.70
CA SER A 376 -18.49 55.26 -10.49
C SER A 376 -18.13 56.74 -10.33
N TYR A 377 -17.09 57.03 -9.55
CA TYR A 377 -16.58 58.40 -9.38
C TYR A 377 -16.05 59.00 -10.70
N LEU A 378 -15.32 58.21 -11.51
CA LEU A 378 -14.84 58.62 -12.83
C LEU A 378 -16.01 59.01 -13.75
N LEU A 379 -17.04 58.17 -13.82
CA LEU A 379 -18.23 58.41 -14.65
C LEU A 379 -19.00 59.66 -14.22
N LEU A 380 -19.16 59.87 -12.91
CA LEU A 380 -19.77 61.08 -12.35
C LEU A 380 -18.97 62.35 -12.68
N SER A 381 -17.64 62.28 -12.59
CA SER A 381 -16.76 63.41 -12.92
C SER A 381 -16.81 63.78 -14.41
N TRP A 382 -17.00 62.80 -15.29
CA TRP A 382 -17.16 63.01 -16.73
C TRP A 382 -18.48 63.68 -17.08
N LYS A 383 -19.59 63.23 -16.48
CA LYS A 383 -20.90 63.84 -16.69
C LYS A 383 -20.93 65.32 -16.29
N ARG A 384 -20.31 65.67 -15.16
CA ARG A 384 -20.22 67.08 -14.70
C ARG A 384 -19.40 67.96 -15.63
N ALA A 385 -18.33 67.42 -16.22
CA ALA A 385 -17.51 68.15 -17.20
C ALA A 385 -18.26 68.38 -18.53
N ALA A 386 -19.04 67.39 -18.99
CA ALA A 386 -19.86 67.52 -20.20
C ALA A 386 -20.99 68.55 -20.04
N SER A 387 -21.62 68.63 -18.87
CA SER A 387 -22.68 69.62 -18.60
C SER A 387 -22.16 71.05 -18.45
N ALA A 388 -20.90 71.24 -18.05
CA ALA A 388 -20.30 72.57 -17.88
C ALA A 388 -19.85 73.21 -19.21
N GLY A 389 -19.79 72.46 -20.31
CA GLY A 389 -19.39 72.94 -21.64
C GLY A 389 -20.55 73.35 -22.57
N GLN A 390 -21.80 73.31 -22.09
CA GLN A 390 -23.00 73.69 -22.85
C GLN A 390 -23.64 75.01 -22.35
N GLY A 391 -22.95 75.75 -21.49
CA GLY A 391 -23.39 77.04 -20.93
C GLY A 391 -22.77 78.23 -21.64
#